data_AF-A0A2J6HY91-F1
#
_entry.id   AF-A0A2J6HY91-F1
#
_cell.length_a   1.000
_cell.length_b   1.000
_cell.length_c   1.000
_cell.angle_alpha   90.00
_cell.angle_beta   90.00
_cell.angle_gamma   90.00
#
_symmetry.space_group_name_H-M   'P 1'
#
loop_
_entity.id
_entity.type
_entity.pdbx_description
1 polymer ?
#
loop_
_entity_poly.entity_id
_entity_poly.type
_entity_poly.pdbx_seq_one_letter_code
_entity_poly.pdbx_strand_id
1 'polypeptide(L)'
;MVDLSFLEKFTKGNPSKMRRYIAIYLNTAPDSFEKMKQNITDKAWTDLAINAHSLKPQAEFLGISELKELLIEIENGVKSEQLEGIETLFTKAKSIHDESEVFLQDYMDNG
;
A
#
# COMPACT_ATOMS: atom_id res chain seq x y z
N MET A 1 -10.50 -0.59 -4.65
CA MET A 1 -10.17 -0.61 -6.09
C MET A 1 -9.79 0.80 -6.55
N VAL A 2 -8.69 0.92 -7.30
CA VAL A 2 -7.86 2.13 -7.51
C VAL A 2 -8.60 3.35 -8.09
N ASP A 3 -8.36 4.55 -7.55
CA ASP A 3 -8.83 5.84 -8.11
C ASP A 3 -7.66 6.81 -8.36
N LEU A 4 -7.25 6.95 -9.63
CA LEU A 4 -6.14 7.82 -10.02
C LEU A 4 -6.50 9.31 -10.09
N SER A 5 -7.73 9.73 -9.78
CA SER A 5 -8.17 11.13 -9.87
C SER A 5 -7.31 12.08 -9.03
N PHE A 6 -6.87 11.63 -7.85
CA PHE A 6 -5.94 12.42 -7.02
C PHE A 6 -4.58 12.56 -7.70
N LEU A 7 -4.02 11.45 -8.20
CA LEU A 7 -2.74 11.45 -8.89
C LEU A 7 -2.77 12.33 -10.15
N GLU A 8 -3.84 12.26 -10.93
CA GLU A 8 -4.04 13.07 -12.11
C GLU A 8 -4.04 14.56 -11.75
N LYS A 9 -4.83 14.97 -10.75
CA LYS A 9 -4.86 16.36 -10.27
C LYS A 9 -3.49 16.81 -9.75
N PHE A 10 -2.81 15.97 -8.97
CA PHE A 10 -1.50 16.26 -8.39
C PHE A 10 -0.42 16.43 -9.45
N THR A 11 -0.46 15.61 -10.50
CA THR A 11 0.47 15.67 -11.62
C THR A 11 0.08 16.68 -12.70
N LYS A 12 -1.09 17.33 -12.54
CA LYS A 12 -1.73 18.22 -13.54
C LYS A 12 -1.97 17.52 -14.87
N GLY A 13 -2.38 16.26 -14.82
CA GLY A 13 -2.64 15.41 -15.98
C GLY A 13 -1.40 15.05 -16.79
N ASN A 14 -0.19 15.21 -16.23
CA ASN A 14 1.05 14.91 -16.95
C ASN A 14 1.31 13.38 -16.96
N PRO A 15 1.22 12.69 -18.12
CA PRO A 15 1.27 11.22 -18.16
C PRO A 15 2.63 10.67 -17.71
N SER A 16 3.73 11.35 -18.05
CA SER A 16 5.07 10.93 -17.62
C SER A 16 5.26 11.01 -16.10
N LYS A 17 4.64 12.00 -15.45
CA LYS A 17 4.65 12.09 -13.98
C LYS A 17 3.75 11.03 -13.36
N MET A 18 2.57 10.78 -13.91
CA MET A 18 1.66 9.73 -13.41
C MET A 18 2.36 8.37 -13.46
N ARG A 19 2.89 7.99 -14.62
CA ARG A 19 3.65 6.73 -14.79
C ARG A 19 4.85 6.63 -13.85
N ARG A 20 5.55 7.72 -13.57
CA ARG A 20 6.65 7.73 -12.59
C ARG A 20 6.17 7.37 -11.18
N TYR A 21 5.07 7.95 -10.70
CA TYR A 21 4.56 7.65 -9.35
C TYR A 21 4.00 6.24 -9.25
N ILE A 22 3.31 5.76 -10.29
CA ILE A 22 2.84 4.38 -10.38
C ILE A 22 4.04 3.41 -10.34
N ALA A 23 5.09 3.68 -11.13
CA ALA A 23 6.30 2.86 -11.13
C ALA A 23 7.01 2.85 -9.76
N ILE A 24 7.00 3.95 -9.00
CA ILE A 24 7.56 3.96 -7.64
C ILE A 24 6.81 2.99 -6.73
N TYR A 25 5.48 2.99 -6.78
CA TYR A 25 4.67 2.06 -6.00
C TYR A 25 4.91 0.60 -6.43
N LEU A 26 4.83 0.31 -7.73
CA LEU A 26 5.05 -1.04 -8.27
C LEU A 26 6.43 -1.61 -7.91
N ASN A 27 7.46 -0.75 -7.81
CA ASN A 27 8.81 -1.18 -7.45
C ASN A 27 9.05 -1.33 -5.95
N THR A 28 8.24 -0.69 -5.08
CA THR A 28 8.55 -0.61 -3.63
C THR A 28 7.51 -1.27 -2.73
N ALA A 29 6.26 -1.35 -3.17
CA ALA A 29 5.20 -1.97 -2.40
C ALA A 29 5.41 -3.48 -2.20
N PRO A 30 5.80 -4.28 -3.23
CA PRO A 30 5.99 -5.72 -3.05
C PRO A 30 7.01 -6.06 -1.96
N ASP A 31 8.19 -5.44 -2.01
CA ASP A 31 9.24 -5.60 -1.00
C ASP A 31 8.77 -5.19 0.41
N SER A 32 7.92 -4.15 0.49
CA SER A 32 7.38 -3.70 1.78
C SER A 32 6.37 -4.70 2.35
N PHE A 33 5.54 -5.31 1.50
CA PHE A 33 4.61 -6.36 1.92
C PHE A 33 5.34 -7.63 2.39
N GLU A 34 6.42 -8.02 1.72
CA GLU A 34 7.25 -9.14 2.18
C GLU A 34 7.92 -8.83 3.53
N LYS A 35 8.43 -7.61 3.73
CA LYS A 35 8.94 -7.18 5.05
C LYS A 35 7.86 -7.20 6.12
N MET A 36 6.65 -6.71 5.84
CA MET A 36 5.54 -6.76 6.79
C MET A 36 5.19 -8.19 7.19
N LYS A 37 5.17 -9.12 6.22
CA LYS A 37 4.96 -10.56 6.47
C LYS A 37 6.04 -11.14 7.39
N GLN A 38 7.30 -10.79 7.13
CA GLN A 38 8.43 -11.22 7.97
C GLN A 38 8.29 -10.64 9.39
N ASN A 39 7.95 -9.35 9.51
CA ASN A 39 7.78 -8.69 10.81
C ASN A 39 6.68 -9.35 11.65
N ILE A 40 5.58 -9.80 11.02
CA ILE A 40 4.52 -10.55 11.70
C ILE A 40 5.06 -11.89 12.20
N THR A 41 5.80 -12.63 11.36
CA THR A 41 6.39 -13.93 11.69
C THR A 41 7.37 -13.82 12.86
N ASP A 42 8.23 -12.80 12.83
CA ASP A 42 9.26 -12.54 13.84
C ASP A 42 8.74 -11.77 15.07
N LYS A 43 7.47 -11.37 15.05
CA LYS A 43 6.84 -10.50 16.06
C LYS A 43 7.58 -9.15 16.22
N ALA A 44 8.19 -8.66 15.14
CA ALA A 44 8.82 -7.36 15.05
C ALA A 44 7.77 -6.25 14.84
N TRP A 45 6.91 -6.05 15.84
CA TRP A 45 5.72 -5.19 15.72
C TRP A 45 6.07 -3.73 15.41
N THR A 46 7.12 -3.19 16.03
CA THR A 46 7.59 -1.83 15.73
C THR A 46 7.92 -1.66 14.24
N ASP A 47 8.61 -2.63 13.65
CA ASP A 47 8.94 -2.61 12.23
C ASP A 47 7.71 -2.81 11.35
N LEU A 48 6.73 -3.62 11.78
CA LEU A 48 5.44 -3.75 11.11
C LEU A 48 4.73 -2.39 11.00
N ALA A 49 4.64 -1.64 12.11
CA ALA A 49 4.04 -0.30 12.11
C ALA A 49 4.79 0.70 11.22
N ILE A 50 6.12 0.64 11.22
CA ILE A 50 6.95 1.49 10.33
C ILE A 50 6.66 1.19 8.86
N ASN A 51 6.67 -0.08 8.46
CA ASN A 51 6.40 -0.45 7.07
C ASN A 51 4.97 -0.12 6.65
N ALA A 52 3.98 -0.36 7.52
CA ALA A 52 2.60 0.05 7.27
C ALA A 52 2.50 1.57 7.07
N HIS A 53 3.16 2.34 7.94
CA HIS A 53 3.19 3.80 7.86
C HIS A 53 3.76 4.32 6.55
N SER A 54 4.87 3.75 6.09
CA SER A 54 5.54 4.12 4.84
C SER A 54 4.72 3.82 3.59
N LEU A 55 3.82 2.83 3.64
CA LEU A 55 2.95 2.47 2.50
C LEU A 55 1.70 3.34 2.39
N LYS A 56 1.16 3.86 3.51
CA LYS A 56 -0.05 4.72 3.51
C LYS A 56 -0.02 5.85 2.50
N PRO A 57 1.03 6.70 2.44
CA PRO A 57 1.05 7.81 1.48
C PRO A 57 1.05 7.30 0.03
N GLN A 58 1.68 6.16 -0.25
CA GLN A 58 1.67 5.59 -1.60
C GLN A 58 0.28 5.09 -2.00
N ALA A 59 -0.41 4.39 -1.09
CA ALA A 59 -1.80 3.98 -1.29
C ALA A 59 -2.73 5.19 -1.47
N GLU A 60 -2.51 6.27 -0.73
CA GLU A 60 -3.24 7.54 -0.88
C GLU A 60 -2.98 8.21 -2.23
N PHE A 61 -1.72 8.30 -2.67
CA PHE A 61 -1.37 8.89 -3.96
C PHE A 61 -2.06 8.18 -5.13
N LEU A 62 -2.21 6.86 -5.03
CA LEU A 62 -2.86 6.03 -6.05
C LEU A 62 -4.37 5.85 -5.83
N GLY A 63 -4.95 6.47 -4.79
CA GLY A 63 -6.36 6.35 -4.46
C GLY A 63 -6.81 4.93 -4.13
N ILE A 64 -5.93 4.12 -3.55
CA ILE A 64 -6.24 2.78 -3.03
C ILE A 64 -6.77 2.94 -1.60
N SER A 65 -7.94 3.57 -1.45
CA SER A 65 -8.46 4.02 -0.15
C SER A 65 -8.60 2.88 0.87
N GLU A 66 -9.11 1.72 0.44
CA GLU A 66 -9.27 0.55 1.31
C GLU A 66 -7.92 0.01 1.81
N LEU A 67 -6.88 0.03 0.96
CA LEU A 67 -5.53 -0.34 1.36
C LEU A 67 -4.97 0.64 2.39
N LYS A 68 -5.17 1.95 2.16
CA LYS A 68 -4.76 2.99 3.11
C LYS A 68 -5.42 2.76 4.47
N GLU A 69 -6.71 2.46 4.52
CA GLU A 69 -7.46 2.20 5.75
C GLU A 69 -6.90 0.98 6.49
N LEU A 70 -6.69 -0.15 5.82
CA LEU A 70 -6.10 -1.34 6.43
C LEU A 70 -4.68 -1.10 6.97
N LEU A 71 -3.86 -0.31 6.27
CA LEU A 71 -2.52 0.08 6.74
C LEU A 71 -2.59 0.95 8.00
N ILE A 72 -3.59 1.84 8.10
CA ILE A 72 -3.87 2.63 9.31
C ILE A 72 -4.29 1.71 10.46
N GLU A 73 -5.18 0.75 10.21
CA GLU A 73 -5.63 -0.22 11.22
C GLU A 73 -4.47 -1.08 11.74
N ILE A 74 -3.60 -1.58 10.87
CA ILE A 74 -2.40 -2.33 11.27
C ILE A 74 -1.47 -1.46 12.13
N GLU A 75 -1.16 -0.25 11.68
CA GLU A 75 -0.27 0.67 12.42
C GLU A 75 -0.85 1.03 13.80
N ASN A 76 -2.15 1.33 13.88
CA ASN A 76 -2.81 1.68 15.12
C ASN A 76 -2.95 0.48 16.06
N GLY A 77 -3.29 -0.71 15.53
CA GLY A 77 -3.35 -1.94 16.31
C GLY A 77 -2.02 -2.24 16.98
N VAL A 78 -0.90 -2.09 16.26
CA VAL A 78 0.44 -2.21 16.85
C VAL A 78 0.67 -1.15 17.93
N LYS A 79 0.40 0.14 17.65
CA LYS A 79 0.66 1.25 18.61
C LYS A 79 -0.18 1.14 19.89
N SER A 80 -1.37 0.57 19.79
CA SER A 80 -2.28 0.36 20.91
C SER A 80 -2.13 -1.01 21.56
N GLU A 81 -1.12 -1.80 21.17
CA GLU A 81 -0.88 -3.17 21.62
C GLU A 81 -2.07 -4.13 21.38
N GLN A 82 -2.96 -3.78 20.45
CA GLN A 82 -4.09 -4.58 20.00
C GLN A 82 -3.64 -5.44 18.81
N LEU A 83 -2.90 -6.51 19.11
CA LEU A 83 -2.29 -7.39 18.11
C LEU A 83 -3.25 -8.47 17.57
N GLU A 84 -4.42 -8.63 18.21
CA GLU A 84 -5.43 -9.57 17.75
C GLU A 84 -5.97 -9.18 16.36
N GLY A 85 -5.93 -10.12 15.41
CA GLY A 85 -6.43 -9.89 14.06
C GLY A 85 -5.47 -9.18 13.10
N ILE A 86 -4.25 -8.81 13.53
CA ILE A 86 -3.23 -8.19 12.65
C ILE A 86 -2.93 -9.05 11.43
N GLU A 87 -2.84 -10.37 11.57
CA GLU A 87 -2.63 -11.30 10.44
C GLU A 87 -3.79 -11.25 9.42
N THR A 88 -5.03 -11.14 9.91
CA THR A 88 -6.21 -11.00 9.06
C THR A 88 -6.21 -9.67 8.32
N LEU A 89 -5.88 -8.57 9.00
CA LEU A 89 -5.75 -7.25 8.40
C LEU A 89 -4.64 -7.23 7.34
N PHE A 90 -3.49 -7.83 7.64
CA PHE A 90 -2.39 -7.98 6.70
C PHE A 90 -2.80 -8.78 5.46
N THR A 91 -3.48 -9.90 5.64
CA THR A 91 -3.93 -10.75 4.52
C THR A 91 -4.88 -9.98 3.59
N LYS A 92 -5.82 -9.20 4.16
CA LYS A 92 -6.71 -8.33 3.37
C LYS A 92 -5.93 -7.24 2.63
N ALA A 93 -4.99 -6.57 3.32
CA ALA A 93 -4.15 -5.54 2.73
C ALA A 93 -3.32 -6.09 1.56
N LYS A 94 -2.77 -7.31 1.73
CA LYS A 94 -2.01 -7.99 0.68
C LYS A 94 -2.89 -8.32 -0.53
N SER A 95 -4.11 -8.83 -0.33
CA SER A 95 -5.06 -9.09 -1.44
C SER A 95 -5.34 -7.83 -2.25
N ILE A 96 -5.63 -6.71 -1.58
CA ILE A 96 -5.92 -5.44 -2.26
C ILE A 96 -4.68 -4.90 -2.98
N HIS A 97 -3.50 -5.06 -2.38
CA HIS A 97 -2.25 -4.71 -3.05
C HIS A 97 -2.08 -5.53 -4.34
N ASP A 98 -2.26 -6.84 -4.30
CA ASP A 98 -2.08 -7.73 -5.45
C ASP A 98 -3.08 -7.39 -6.58
N GLU A 99 -4.33 -7.13 -6.24
CA GLU A 99 -5.34 -6.69 -7.21
C GLU A 99 -5.01 -5.31 -7.80
N SER A 100 -4.52 -4.39 -6.96
CA SER A 100 -4.12 -3.05 -7.40
C SER A 100 -2.87 -3.07 -8.27
N GLU A 101 -1.91 -3.96 -7.98
CA GLU A 101 -0.70 -4.15 -8.77
C GLU A 101 -1.03 -4.60 -10.19
N VAL A 102 -1.92 -5.58 -10.34
CA VAL A 102 -2.39 -6.04 -11.66
C VAL A 102 -3.02 -4.89 -12.45
N PHE A 103 -3.92 -4.13 -11.81
CA PHE A 103 -4.57 -2.97 -12.44
C PHE A 103 -3.55 -1.90 -12.88
N LEU A 104 -2.61 -1.57 -12.01
CA LEU A 104 -1.61 -0.54 -12.27
C LEU A 104 -0.60 -0.98 -13.34
N GLN A 105 -0.26 -2.26 -13.40
CA GLN A 105 0.59 -2.81 -14.46
C GLN A 105 -0.10 -2.73 -15.82
N ASP A 106 -1.38 -3.11 -15.90
CA ASP A 106 -2.18 -2.95 -17.12
C ASP A 106 -2.26 -1.47 -17.57
N TYR A 107 -2.46 -0.55 -16.62
CA TYR A 107 -2.40 0.88 -16.91
C TYR A 107 -1.03 1.34 -17.45
N MET A 108 0.07 0.77 -16.97
CA MET A 108 1.41 1.12 -17.44
C MET A 108 1.70 0.62 -18.86
N ASP A 109 1.12 -0.52 -19.24
CA ASP A 109 1.31 -1.14 -20.54
C ASP A 109 0.37 -0.59 -21.62
N ASN A 110 -0.85 -0.19 -21.23
CA ASN A 110 -1.93 0.16 -22.16
C ASN A 110 -2.47 1.61 -22.01
N GLY A 111 -2.00 2.40 -21.04
CA GLY A 111 -2.52 3.74 -20.68
C GLY A 111 -1.70 4.97 -21.09
#